data_AF-A0A972UM50-F1
#
_entry.id   AF-A0A972UM50-F1
#
_cell.length_a   1.000
_cell.length_b   1.000
_cell.length_c   1.000
_cell.angle_alpha   90.00
_cell.angle_beta   90.00
_cell.angle_gamma   90.00
#
_symmetry.space_group_name_H-M   'P 1'
#
loop_
_entity.id
_entity.type
_entity.pdbx_description
1 polymer ?
#
loop_
_entity_poly.entity_id
_entity_poly.type
_entity_poly.pdbx_seq_one_letter_code
_entity_poly.pdbx_strand_id
1 'polypeptide(L)'
;MSLDDAIRLTEILLALAFLQQSIEHVRAPGNERVLFMPRILLSLLLLLGFQTQWVTLALVLLGLFILRRFQGPYNGGSDRMSLLILCCLCLVSFMPTVQWQEYVFGYLALQLTLSYFISGWVKIVNPEWRNGRALQDVFGFSAYPVSEALREWADRLRLLRVMSWAVMLFELLFPLTLLTQTTLIIGLV
;
A
#
# COMPACT_ATOMS: atom_id res chain seq x y z
N MET A 1 -1.70 14.88 17.55
CA MET A 1 -1.91 13.43 17.39
C MET A 1 -0.84 12.74 18.20
N SER A 2 -1.19 11.81 19.09
CA SER A 2 -0.22 11.02 19.84
C SER A 2 0.35 9.88 18.98
N LEU A 3 1.44 9.24 19.42
CA LEU A 3 1.99 8.05 18.76
C LEU A 3 0.97 6.90 18.75
N ASP A 4 0.27 6.69 19.87
CA ASP A 4 -0.75 5.65 20.00
C ASP A 4 -1.90 5.86 19.01
N ASP A 5 -2.36 7.10 18.83
CA ASP A 5 -3.38 7.45 17.83
C ASP A 5 -2.87 7.15 16.41
N ALA A 6 -1.61 7.48 16.13
CA ALA A 6 -1.00 7.25 14.82
C ALA A 6 -0.89 5.77 14.49
N ILE A 7 -0.45 4.95 15.45
CA ILE A 7 -0.40 3.49 15.34
C ILE A 7 -1.81 2.96 15.10
N ARG A 8 -2.78 3.37 15.91
CA ARG A 8 -4.15 2.88 15.83
C ARG A 8 -4.83 3.24 14.51
N LEU A 9 -4.65 4.47 14.02
CA LEU A 9 -5.15 4.88 12.71
C LEU A 9 -4.51 4.05 11.60
N THR A 10 -3.22 3.76 11.70
CA THR A 10 -2.51 2.94 10.70
C THR A 10 -3.01 1.48 10.71
N GLU A 11 -3.28 0.90 11.88
CA GLU A 11 -3.92 -0.41 12.00
C GLU A 11 -5.30 -0.44 11.31
N ILE A 12 -6.13 0.58 11.56
CA ILE A 12 -7.47 0.70 10.97
C ILE A 12 -7.39 0.82 9.45
N LEU A 13 -6.54 1.71 8.93
CA LEU A 13 -6.38 1.91 7.49
C LEU A 13 -5.86 0.64 6.79
N LEU A 14 -4.88 -0.04 7.41
CA LEU A 14 -4.35 -1.29 6.87
C LEU A 14 -5.39 -2.41 6.90
N ALA A 15 -6.18 -2.51 7.98
CA ALA A 15 -7.26 -3.48 8.09
C ALA A 15 -8.32 -3.27 6.99
N LEU A 16 -8.73 -2.03 6.74
CA LEU A 16 -9.68 -1.69 5.67
C LEU A 16 -9.11 -2.04 4.29
N ALA A 17 -7.84 -1.70 4.02
CA ALA A 17 -7.18 -2.05 2.78
C ALA A 17 -7.13 -3.58 2.57
N PHE A 18 -6.84 -4.34 3.62
CA PHE A 18 -6.79 -5.80 3.55
C PHE A 18 -8.17 -6.42 3.37
N LEU A 19 -9.20 -5.87 4.02
CA LEU A 19 -10.58 -6.30 3.82
C LEU A 19 -11.00 -6.09 2.36
N GLN A 20 -10.76 -4.90 1.81
CA GLN A 20 -11.07 -4.60 0.41
C GLN A 20 -10.40 -5.61 -0.53
N GLN A 21 -9.08 -5.81 -0.42
CA GLN A 21 -8.34 -6.77 -1.25
C GLN A 21 -8.83 -8.22 -1.08
N SER A 22 -9.16 -8.61 0.16
CA SER A 22 -9.56 -9.98 0.45
C SER A 22 -10.99 -10.30 -0.02
N ILE A 23 -11.87 -9.29 -0.05
CA ILE A 23 -13.25 -9.42 -0.57
C ILE A 23 -13.24 -9.79 -2.06
N GLU A 24 -12.29 -9.29 -2.85
CA GLU A 24 -12.12 -9.65 -4.26
C GLU A 24 -11.92 -11.17 -4.45
N HIS A 25 -11.34 -11.84 -3.44
CA HIS A 25 -11.02 -13.26 -3.47
C HIS A 25 -12.11 -14.15 -2.84
N VAL A 26 -13.23 -13.57 -2.37
CA VAL A 26 -14.36 -14.35 -1.81
C VAL A 26 -14.99 -15.26 -2.86
N ARG A 27 -15.00 -14.83 -4.13
CA ARG A 27 -15.54 -15.62 -5.25
C ARG A 27 -14.48 -16.46 -5.97
N ALA A 28 -13.20 -16.32 -5.62
CA ALA A 28 -12.08 -17.01 -6.26
C ALA A 28 -12.10 -18.54 -6.01
N PRO A 29 -11.25 -19.34 -6.70
CA PRO A 29 -11.16 -20.79 -6.48
C PRO A 29 -10.78 -21.14 -5.03
N GLY A 30 -11.13 -22.36 -4.59
CA GLY A 30 -11.05 -22.75 -3.18
C GLY A 30 -9.65 -22.63 -2.55
N ASN A 31 -8.59 -22.83 -3.33
CA ASN A 31 -7.21 -22.69 -2.87
C ASN A 31 -6.84 -21.24 -2.47
N GLU A 32 -7.43 -20.23 -3.09
CA GLU A 32 -7.22 -18.82 -2.74
C GLU A 32 -8.06 -18.43 -1.53
N ARG A 33 -9.30 -18.92 -1.45
CA ARG A 33 -10.18 -18.68 -0.29
C ARG A 33 -9.56 -19.12 1.03
N VAL A 34 -8.81 -20.23 1.04
CA VAL A 34 -8.10 -20.72 2.24
C VAL A 34 -7.11 -19.69 2.79
N LEU A 35 -6.55 -18.81 1.95
CA LEU A 35 -5.64 -17.74 2.38
C LEU A 35 -6.38 -16.45 2.72
N PHE A 36 -7.38 -16.06 1.94
CA PHE A 36 -8.05 -14.76 2.10
C PHE A 36 -9.19 -14.76 3.14
N MET A 37 -9.84 -15.90 3.41
CA MET A 37 -10.85 -15.98 4.48
C MET A 37 -10.26 -15.74 5.88
N PRO A 38 -9.12 -16.37 6.26
CA PRO A 38 -8.43 -16.00 7.49
C PRO A 38 -7.97 -14.54 7.51
N ARG A 39 -7.54 -13.99 6.36
CA ARG A 39 -7.13 -12.58 6.26
C ARG A 39 -8.31 -11.65 6.57
N ILE A 40 -9.51 -11.94 6.05
CA ILE A 40 -10.73 -11.18 6.39
C ILE A 40 -10.98 -11.19 7.89
N LEU A 41 -10.99 -12.37 8.52
CA LEU A 41 -11.24 -12.50 9.96
C LEU A 41 -10.21 -11.72 10.77
N LEU A 42 -8.92 -11.91 10.49
CA LEU A 42 -7.83 -11.22 11.19
C LEU A 42 -7.87 -9.71 10.96
N SER A 43 -8.22 -9.25 9.76
CA SER A 43 -8.39 -7.82 9.49
C SER A 43 -9.60 -7.22 10.22
N LEU A 44 -10.69 -7.96 10.41
CA LEU A 44 -11.80 -7.52 11.27
C LEU A 44 -11.36 -7.41 12.73
N LEU A 45 -10.59 -8.37 13.24
CA LEU A 45 -10.06 -8.28 14.61
C LEU A 45 -9.12 -7.09 14.78
N LEU A 46 -8.25 -6.83 13.79
CA LEU A 46 -7.36 -5.66 13.77
C LEU A 46 -8.17 -4.36 13.75
N LEU A 47 -9.20 -4.28 12.91
CA LEU A 47 -10.10 -3.14 12.83
C LEU A 47 -10.80 -2.86 14.16
N LEU A 48 -11.20 -3.91 14.88
CA LEU A 48 -11.82 -3.81 16.21
C LEU A 48 -10.82 -3.52 17.34
N GLY A 49 -9.51 -3.64 17.09
CA GLY A 49 -8.47 -3.43 18.11
C GLY A 49 -8.32 -4.61 19.06
N PHE A 50 -8.80 -5.79 18.68
CA PHE A 50 -8.75 -6.97 19.52
C PHE A 50 -7.39 -7.67 19.39
N GLN A 51 -6.65 -7.78 20.49
CA GLN A 51 -5.36 -8.51 20.56
C GLN A 51 -4.41 -8.16 19.41
N THR A 52 -4.26 -6.87 19.11
CA THR A 52 -3.59 -6.37 17.89
C THR A 52 -2.16 -6.91 17.72
N GLN A 53 -1.44 -7.10 18.82
CA GLN A 53 -0.11 -7.72 18.85
C GLN A 53 -0.06 -9.11 18.20
N TRP A 54 -0.99 -9.99 18.57
CA TRP A 54 -1.04 -11.36 18.03
C TRP A 54 -1.69 -11.41 16.65
N VAL A 55 -2.68 -10.54 16.42
CA VAL A 55 -3.36 -10.44 15.12
C VAL A 55 -2.41 -9.95 14.03
N THR A 56 -1.60 -8.91 14.30
CA THR A 56 -0.60 -8.43 13.35
C THR A 56 0.46 -9.49 13.06
N LEU A 57 0.93 -10.23 14.07
CA LEU A 57 1.85 -11.36 13.86
C LEU A 57 1.24 -12.44 12.96
N ALA A 58 0.00 -12.84 13.23
CA ALA A 58 -0.72 -13.82 12.40
C ALA A 58 -0.91 -13.32 10.95
N LEU A 59 -1.23 -12.03 10.78
CA LEU A 59 -1.32 -11.38 9.48
C LEU A 59 0.02 -11.34 8.76
N VAL A 60 1.15 -11.12 9.44
CA VAL A 60 2.50 -11.15 8.83
C VAL A 60 2.75 -12.54 8.27
N LEU A 61 2.54 -13.59 9.08
CA LEU A 61 2.73 -14.98 8.64
C LEU A 61 1.84 -15.30 7.44
N LEU A 62 0.56 -14.96 7.49
CA LEU A 62 -0.38 -15.15 6.39
C LEU A 62 0.02 -14.35 5.14
N GLY A 63 0.47 -13.11 5.32
CA GLY A 63 0.95 -12.23 4.25
C GLY A 63 2.15 -12.80 3.52
N LEU A 64 3.07 -13.45 4.22
CA LEU A 64 4.20 -14.17 3.60
C LEU A 64 3.72 -15.35 2.74
N PHE A 65 2.73 -16.12 3.20
CA PHE A 65 2.14 -17.20 2.40
C PHE A 65 1.42 -16.68 1.16
N ILE A 66 0.65 -15.59 1.28
CA ILE A 66 -0.01 -14.93 0.15
C ILE A 66 1.04 -14.44 -0.84
N LEU A 67 2.06 -13.71 -0.39
CA LEU A 67 3.11 -13.18 -1.25
C LEU A 67 3.85 -14.30 -1.99
N ARG A 68 4.12 -15.43 -1.33
CA ARG A 68 4.72 -16.62 -1.95
C ARG A 68 3.81 -17.27 -3.00
N ARG A 69 2.50 -17.32 -2.76
CA ARG A 69 1.52 -17.90 -3.69
C ARG A 69 1.34 -17.06 -4.95
N PHE A 70 1.50 -15.74 -4.84
CA PHE A 70 1.31 -14.76 -5.91
C PHE A 70 2.65 -14.11 -6.32
N GLN A 71 3.70 -14.88 -6.59
CA GLN A 71 5.00 -14.36 -7.05
C GLN A 71 5.04 -14.08 -8.57
N GLY A 72 4.13 -13.25 -9.06
CA GLY A 72 4.11 -12.83 -10.47
C GLY A 72 5.08 -11.66 -10.76
N PRO A 73 5.50 -11.46 -12.01
CA PRO A 73 6.35 -10.32 -12.41
C PRO A 73 5.70 -8.95 -12.15
N TYR A 74 4.37 -8.90 -12.05
CA TYR A 74 3.58 -7.70 -11.75
C TYR A 74 3.15 -7.59 -10.28
N ASN A 75 3.52 -8.56 -9.44
CA ASN A 75 3.15 -8.61 -8.03
C ASN A 75 4.37 -8.16 -7.22
N GLY A 76 4.38 -6.92 -6.74
CA GLY A 76 5.53 -6.54 -5.92
C GLY A 76 5.58 -5.15 -5.34
N GLY A 77 4.89 -4.16 -5.91
CA GLY A 77 4.89 -2.82 -5.33
C GLY A 77 3.99 -2.76 -4.10
N SER A 78 2.67 -2.71 -4.34
CA SER A 78 1.66 -2.54 -3.30
C SER A 78 1.67 -3.66 -2.25
N ASP A 79 1.84 -4.92 -2.66
CA ASP A 79 1.85 -6.06 -1.73
C ASP A 79 3.05 -6.04 -0.77
N ARG A 80 4.24 -5.67 -1.27
CA ARG A 80 5.45 -5.57 -0.42
C ARG A 80 5.38 -4.36 0.49
N MET A 81 4.81 -3.24 0.02
CA MET A 81 4.55 -2.06 0.84
C MET A 81 3.55 -2.35 1.96
N SER A 82 2.47 -3.07 1.63
CA SER A 82 1.48 -3.56 2.59
C SER A 82 2.12 -4.44 3.66
N LEU A 83 3.00 -5.36 3.25
CA LEU A 83 3.75 -6.22 4.17
C LEU A 83 4.75 -5.42 5.02
N LEU A 84 5.41 -4.40 4.47
CA LEU A 84 6.30 -3.51 5.21
C LEU A 84 5.55 -2.78 6.33
N ILE A 85 4.41 -2.15 6.02
CA ILE A 85 3.56 -1.48 7.01
C ILE A 85 3.16 -2.48 8.11
N LEU A 86 2.69 -3.66 7.70
CA LEU A 86 2.28 -4.71 8.63
C LEU A 86 3.41 -5.20 9.54
N CYS A 87 4.62 -5.40 9.00
CA CYS A 87 5.81 -5.78 9.76
C CYS A 87 6.17 -4.69 10.78
N CYS A 88 6.13 -3.41 10.38
CA CYS A 88 6.39 -2.30 11.30
C CYS A 88 5.34 -2.22 12.41
N LEU A 89 4.04 -2.35 12.11
CA LEU A 89 2.98 -2.40 13.12
C LEU A 89 3.16 -3.58 14.08
N CYS A 90 3.47 -4.76 13.54
CA CYS A 90 3.77 -5.93 14.35
C CYS A 90 4.95 -5.62 15.27
N LEU A 91 6.08 -5.15 14.75
CA LEU A 91 7.26 -4.85 15.56
C LEU A 91 6.97 -3.83 16.66
N VAL A 92 6.27 -2.73 16.34
CA VAL A 92 5.86 -1.70 17.32
C VAL A 92 5.14 -2.31 18.51
N SER A 93 4.22 -3.25 18.27
CA SER A 93 3.44 -3.90 19.34
C SER A 93 4.26 -4.77 20.31
N PHE A 94 5.47 -5.18 19.91
CA PHE A 94 6.40 -5.94 20.76
C PHE A 94 7.54 -5.09 21.33
N MET A 95 7.62 -3.80 21.00
CA MET A 95 8.70 -2.95 21.50
C MET A 95 8.50 -2.61 22.99
N PRO A 96 9.55 -2.72 23.82
CA PRO A 96 9.43 -2.59 25.28
C PRO A 96 9.33 -1.14 25.76
N THR A 97 9.72 -0.16 24.94
CA THR A 97 9.72 1.26 25.31
C THR A 97 9.16 2.11 24.18
N VAL A 98 8.59 3.27 24.54
CA VAL A 98 8.05 4.26 23.58
C VAL A 98 9.13 4.70 22.58
N GLN A 99 10.36 4.90 23.03
CA GLN A 99 11.48 5.27 22.17
C GLN A 99 11.71 4.25 21.03
N TRP A 100 11.63 2.96 21.32
CA TRP A 100 11.75 1.92 20.29
C TRP A 100 10.55 1.92 19.33
N GLN A 101 9.34 2.17 19.83
CA GLN A 101 8.16 2.33 18.99
C GLN A 101 8.31 3.51 18.01
N GLU A 102 8.79 4.66 18.50
CA GLU A 102 9.08 5.83 17.67
C GLU A 102 10.11 5.53 16.58
N TYR A 103 11.16 4.75 16.88
CA TYR A 103 12.16 4.36 15.89
C TYR A 103 11.59 3.45 14.80
N VAL A 104 10.79 2.45 15.17
CA VAL A 104 10.16 1.56 14.18
C VAL A 104 9.16 2.35 13.31
N PHE A 105 8.38 3.24 13.93
CA PHE A 105 7.39 4.04 13.20
C PHE A 105 8.05 5.13 12.33
N GLY A 106 9.14 5.74 12.81
CA GLY A 106 9.97 6.65 12.03
C GLY A 106 10.66 5.96 10.85
N TYR A 107 11.12 4.71 11.04
CA TYR A 107 11.61 3.88 9.94
C TYR A 107 10.53 3.63 8.90
N LEU A 108 9.29 3.31 9.32
CA LEU A 108 8.17 3.15 8.41
C LEU A 108 7.93 4.41 7.58
N ALA A 109 7.86 5.57 8.24
CA ALA A 109 7.68 6.86 7.57
C ALA A 109 8.79 7.11 6.53
N LEU A 110 10.05 6.93 6.91
CA LEU A 110 11.19 7.09 6.00
C LEU A 110 11.11 6.15 4.79
N GLN A 111 10.83 4.86 5.01
CA GLN A 111 10.74 3.88 3.93
C GLN A 111 9.60 4.19 2.96
N LEU A 112 8.43 4.58 3.48
CA LEU A 112 7.30 4.97 2.64
C LEU A 112 7.65 6.19 1.79
N THR A 113 8.21 7.24 2.41
CA THR A 113 8.59 8.47 1.71
C THR A 113 9.64 8.22 0.64
N LEU A 114 10.70 7.45 0.94
CA LEU A 114 11.71 7.10 -0.04
C LEU A 114 11.15 6.23 -1.16
N SER A 115 10.26 5.29 -0.86
CA SER A 115 9.65 4.42 -1.87
C SER A 115 8.85 5.21 -2.90
N TYR A 116 8.02 6.17 -2.45
CA TYR A 116 7.29 7.05 -3.37
C TYR A 116 8.25 7.94 -4.17
N PHE A 117 9.20 8.61 -3.50
CA PHE A 117 10.15 9.49 -4.18
C PHE A 117 10.99 8.77 -5.25
N ILE A 118 11.55 7.60 -4.91
CA ILE A 118 12.34 6.80 -5.85
C ILE A 118 11.47 6.30 -6.99
N SER A 119 10.21 5.90 -6.72
CA SER A 119 9.27 5.54 -7.79
C SER A 119 9.05 6.70 -8.76
N GLY A 120 8.76 7.91 -8.25
CA GLY A 120 8.58 9.11 -9.05
C GLY A 120 9.83 9.49 -9.84
N TRP A 121 11.00 9.36 -9.23
CA TRP A 121 12.29 9.59 -9.89
C TRP A 121 12.54 8.63 -11.05
N VAL A 122 12.31 7.34 -10.86
CA VAL A 122 12.45 6.34 -11.94
C VAL A 122 11.47 6.62 -13.07
N LYS A 123 10.23 7.01 -12.74
CA LYS A 123 9.21 7.36 -13.73
C LYS A 123 9.60 8.62 -14.52
N ILE A 124 10.05 9.70 -13.87
CA ILE A 124 10.37 10.95 -14.59
C ILE A 124 11.57 10.79 -15.54
N VAL A 125 12.57 9.98 -15.16
CA VAL A 125 13.72 9.68 -16.02
C VAL A 125 13.28 8.92 -17.27
N ASN A 126 12.35 7.97 -17.13
CA ASN A 126 11.87 7.15 -18.23
C ASN A 126 10.98 7.95 -19.22
N PRO A 127 11.36 8.05 -20.51
CA PRO A 127 10.57 8.76 -21.53
C PRO A 127 9.13 8.25 -21.70
N GLU A 128 8.90 6.95 -21.52
CA GLU A 128 7.58 6.32 -21.71
C GLU A 128 6.58 6.71 -20.63
N TRP A 129 7.05 7.08 -19.44
CA TRP A 129 6.17 7.66 -18.44
C TRP A 129 5.81 9.11 -18.79
N ARG A 130 6.78 9.90 -19.27
CA ARG A 130 6.58 11.31 -19.66
C ARG A 130 5.66 11.50 -20.86
N ASN A 131 5.65 10.55 -21.79
CA ASN A 131 4.77 10.58 -22.97
C ASN A 131 3.39 9.91 -22.71
N GLY A 132 3.21 9.22 -21.57
CA GLY A 132 1.96 8.55 -21.18
C GLY A 132 1.86 7.07 -21.59
N ARG A 133 2.81 6.53 -22.36
CA ARG A 133 2.76 5.16 -22.87
C ARG A 133 2.93 4.11 -21.78
N ALA A 134 3.79 4.34 -20.79
CA ALA A 134 3.93 3.42 -19.67
C ALA A 134 2.61 3.29 -18.87
N LEU A 135 1.88 4.39 -18.71
CA LEU A 135 0.57 4.36 -18.06
C LEU A 135 -0.50 3.69 -18.94
N GLN A 136 -0.42 3.85 -20.27
CA GLN A 136 -1.23 3.10 -21.22
C GLN A 136 -1.04 1.59 -21.04
N ASP A 137 0.21 1.13 -20.94
CA ASP A 137 0.52 -0.28 -20.71
C ASP A 137 -0.01 -0.78 -19.36
N VAL A 138 0.10 0.04 -18.31
CA VAL A 138 -0.48 -0.28 -16.99
C VAL A 138 -1.99 -0.49 -17.10
N PHE A 139 -2.70 0.40 -17.77
CA PHE A 139 -4.16 0.29 -17.91
C PHE A 139 -4.56 -0.87 -18.85
N GLY A 140 -3.79 -1.11 -19.91
CA GLY A 140 -4.04 -2.16 -20.89
C GLY A 140 -3.75 -3.58 -20.37
N PHE A 141 -2.71 -3.74 -19.54
CA PHE A 141 -2.20 -5.05 -19.13
C PHE A 141 -2.33 -5.35 -17.64
N SER A 142 -2.84 -4.44 -16.80
CA SER A 142 -2.98 -4.79 -15.38
C SER A 142 -3.97 -5.92 -15.16
N ALA A 143 -3.58 -6.84 -14.28
CA ALA A 143 -4.37 -7.99 -13.87
C ALA A 143 -5.43 -7.65 -12.81
N TYR A 144 -5.52 -6.38 -12.37
CA TYR A 144 -6.45 -5.96 -11.32
C TYR A 144 -7.88 -5.80 -11.88
N PRO A 145 -8.92 -6.35 -11.24
CA PRO A 145 -10.30 -6.27 -11.74
C PRO A 145 -10.81 -4.84 -11.95
N VAL A 146 -10.41 -3.90 -11.06
CA VAL A 146 -10.74 -2.47 -11.17
C VAL A 146 -10.23 -1.86 -12.47
N SER A 147 -9.17 -2.42 -13.06
CA SER A 147 -8.63 -1.89 -14.30
C SER A 147 -9.47 -2.24 -15.52
N GLU A 148 -10.38 -3.22 -15.48
CA GLU A 148 -11.19 -3.59 -16.65
C GLU A 148 -12.07 -2.42 -17.13
N ALA A 149 -12.72 -1.72 -16.20
CA ALA A 149 -13.51 -0.53 -16.51
C ALA A 149 -12.63 0.67 -16.93
N LEU A 150 -11.37 0.68 -16.49
CA LEU A 150 -10.42 1.73 -16.81
C LEU A 150 -9.68 1.46 -18.13
N ARG A 151 -9.74 0.25 -18.71
CA ARG A 151 -9.08 -0.09 -19.97
C ARG A 151 -9.46 0.84 -21.12
N GLU A 152 -10.70 1.34 -21.15
CA GLU A 152 -11.14 2.33 -22.16
C GLU A 152 -10.35 3.64 -22.12
N TRP A 153 -9.72 3.96 -20.99
CA TRP A 153 -8.87 5.15 -20.85
C TRP A 153 -7.51 4.96 -21.51
N ALA A 154 -7.10 3.71 -21.76
CA ALA A 154 -5.87 3.37 -22.48
C ALA A 154 -5.84 4.02 -23.88
N ASP A 155 -6.99 4.27 -24.48
CA ASP A 155 -7.10 4.88 -25.80
C ASP A 155 -6.98 6.43 -25.77
N ARG A 156 -7.00 7.05 -24.59
CA ARG A 156 -6.99 8.50 -24.41
C ARG A 156 -5.60 9.03 -24.06
N LEU A 157 -4.66 8.97 -25.00
CA LEU A 157 -3.24 9.36 -24.80
C LEU A 157 -3.03 10.74 -24.16
N ARG A 158 -3.84 11.75 -24.49
CA ARG A 158 -3.74 13.08 -23.86
C ARG A 158 -4.08 13.05 -22.38
N LEU A 159 -5.12 12.29 -22.00
CA LEU A 159 -5.52 12.11 -20.62
C LEU A 159 -4.44 11.33 -19.86
N LEU A 160 -3.94 10.23 -20.43
CA LEU A 160 -2.89 9.42 -19.81
C LEU A 160 -1.60 10.22 -19.61
N ARG A 161 -1.24 11.09 -20.54
CA ARG A 161 -0.09 11.97 -20.35
C ARG A 161 -0.28 12.89 -19.14
N VAL A 162 -1.46 13.50 -18.98
CA VAL A 162 -1.77 14.35 -17.81
C VAL A 162 -1.72 13.53 -16.53
N MET A 163 -2.32 12.34 -16.52
CA MET A 163 -2.33 11.44 -15.37
C MET A 163 -0.91 10.96 -15.00
N SER A 164 -0.08 10.63 -15.99
CA SER A 164 1.32 10.26 -15.76
C SER A 164 2.08 11.40 -15.08
N TRP A 165 1.95 12.63 -15.59
CA TRP A 165 2.61 13.78 -14.97
C TRP A 165 2.07 14.08 -13.57
N ALA A 166 0.77 13.93 -13.35
CA ALA A 166 0.17 14.09 -12.02
C ALA A 166 0.76 13.09 -11.01
N VAL A 167 0.83 11.79 -11.36
CA VAL A 167 1.41 10.75 -10.49
C VAL A 167 2.90 10.99 -10.24
N MET A 168 3.69 11.30 -11.28
CA MET A 168 5.12 11.55 -11.12
C MET A 168 5.40 12.75 -10.22
N LEU A 169 4.68 13.86 -10.42
CA LEU A 169 4.85 15.06 -9.60
C LEU A 169 4.40 14.79 -8.16
N PHE A 170 3.28 14.11 -7.96
CA PHE A 170 2.83 13.72 -6.63
C PHE A 170 3.91 12.90 -5.90
N GLU A 171 4.45 11.87 -6.54
CA GLU A 171 5.47 11.00 -5.96
C GLU A 171 6.78 11.73 -5.64
N LEU A 172 7.22 12.64 -6.51
CA LEU A 172 8.42 13.46 -6.30
C LEU A 172 8.25 14.51 -5.21
N LEU A 173 7.04 15.08 -5.08
CA LEU A 173 6.71 16.08 -4.08
C LEU A 173 6.27 15.46 -2.75
N PHE A 174 6.03 14.15 -2.70
CA PHE A 174 5.58 13.44 -1.50
C PHE A 174 6.44 13.72 -0.25
N PRO A 175 7.79 13.81 -0.31
CA PRO A 175 8.59 14.17 0.87
C PRO A 175 8.25 15.52 1.47
N LEU A 176 7.71 16.47 0.69
CA LEU A 176 7.32 17.79 1.17
C LEU A 176 6.13 17.72 2.13
N THR A 177 5.35 16.63 2.12
CA THR A 177 4.24 16.42 3.08
C THR A 177 4.72 16.34 4.52
N LEU A 178 6.01 16.03 4.75
CA LEU A 178 6.60 15.94 6.08
C LEU A 178 7.14 17.28 6.63
N LEU A 179 7.13 18.35 5.83
CA LEU A 179 7.70 19.64 6.25
C LEU A 179 6.80 20.41 7.23
N THR A 180 5.50 20.43 6.98
CA THR A 180 4.52 21.18 7.78
C THR A 180 3.18 20.47 7.80
N GLN A 181 2.34 20.78 8.79
CA GLN A 181 0.96 20.30 8.83
C GLN A 181 0.16 20.71 7.57
N THR A 182 0.40 21.92 7.05
CA THR A 182 -0.29 22.42 5.85
C THR A 182 0.08 21.58 4.62
N THR A 183 1.37 21.27 4.43
CA THR A 183 1.82 20.44 3.31
C THR A 183 1.34 19.00 3.43
N LEU A 184 1.20 18.47 4.65
CA LEU A 184 0.56 17.18 4.88
C LEU A 184 -0.91 17.18 4.46
N ILE A 185 -1.69 18.18 4.87
CA ILE A 185 -3.12 18.27 4.51
C ILE A 185 -3.29 18.36 2.99
N ILE A 186 -2.45 19.16 2.32
CA ILE A 186 -2.46 19.26 0.86
C ILE A 186 -2.16 17.90 0.21
N GLY A 187 -1.20 17.14 0.74
CA GLY A 187 -0.85 15.82 0.18
C GLY A 187 -1.90 14.72 0.40
N LEU A 188 -2.93 14.97 1.22
CA LEU A 188 -4.03 14.02 1.48
C LEU A 188 -5.25 14.24 0.55
N VAL A 189 -5.25 15.30 -0.26
CA VAL A 189 -6.32 15.68 -1.19
C VAL A 189 -5.89 15.42 -2.63
#